data_AF-A0A7W5SIF3-F1
#
_entry.id   AF-A0A7W5SIF3-F1
#
_cell.length_a   1.000
_cell.length_b   1.000
_cell.length_c   1.000
_cell.angle_alpha   90.00
_cell.angle_beta   90.00
_cell.angle_gamma   90.00
#
_symmetry.space_group_name_H-M   'P 1'
#
loop_
_entity.id
_entity.type
_entity.pdbx_description
1 polymer ?
#
loop_
_entity_poly.entity_id
_entity_poly.type
_entity_poly.pdbx_seq_one_letter_code
_entity_poly.pdbx_strand_id
1 'polypeptide(L)' 'MTETSDRRKFDPFRSAMSMLSFCISRAGDHLGCRRRRTLEAAKNELRKDFGREPK' A
#
# COMPACT_ATOMS: atom_id res chain seq x y z
N MET A 1 -20.66 21.48 -5.37
CA MET A 1 -19.87 20.31 -5.83
C MET A 1 -18.99 19.90 -4.65
N THR A 2 -19.18 18.82 -3.91
CA THR A 2 -19.99 17.59 -4.02
C THR A 2 -20.37 17.20 -2.57
N GLU A 3 -21.65 17.22 -2.19
CA GLU A 3 -22.58 16.07 -2.11
C GLU A 3 -22.08 14.91 -1.23
N THR A 4 -22.50 15.01 0.03
CA THR A 4 -22.91 13.96 0.98
C THR A 4 -22.91 12.52 0.47
N SER A 5 -22.07 11.66 1.04
CA SER A 5 -22.27 10.19 0.99
C SER A 5 -21.59 9.49 2.16
N ASP A 6 -22.42 9.09 3.12
CA ASP A 6 -22.21 7.92 3.96
C ASP A 6 -21.85 6.72 3.07
N ARG A 7 -20.60 6.22 3.09
CA ARG A 7 -20.19 4.82 2.75
C ARG A 7 -18.68 4.67 2.55
N ARG A 8 -18.08 3.90 3.47
CA ARG A 8 -16.76 3.26 3.41
C ARG A 8 -15.57 4.22 3.32
N LYS A 9 -15.17 4.71 4.50
CA LYS A 9 -13.83 5.21 4.80
C LYS A 9 -12.81 4.36 4.05
N PHE A 10 -12.06 4.95 3.13
CA PHE A 10 -10.99 4.28 2.40
C PHE A 10 -10.14 3.53 3.42
N ASP A 11 -10.04 2.22 3.25
CA ASP A 11 -9.26 1.38 4.15
C ASP A 11 -7.80 1.86 4.09
N PRO A 12 -7.25 2.42 5.18
CA PRO A 12 -5.92 3.03 5.19
C PRO A 12 -4.84 2.07 4.71
N PHE A 13 -5.01 0.77 4.95
CA PHE A 13 -4.16 -0.29 4.40
C PHE A 13 -4.21 -0.37 2.88
N ARG A 14 -5.41 -0.36 2.27
CA ARG A 14 -5.57 -0.39 0.81
C ARG A 14 -4.95 0.83 0.14
N SER A 15 -5.06 2.03 0.75
CA SER A 15 -4.39 3.24 0.27
C SER A 15 -2.87 3.14 0.34
N ALA A 16 -2.33 2.70 1.48
CA ALA A 16 -0.89 2.53 1.67
C ALA A 16 -0.30 1.44 0.75
N MET A 17 -0.99 0.30 0.60
CA MET A 17 -0.61 -0.75 -0.35
C MET A 17 -0.61 -0.25 -1.79
N SER A 18 -1.61 0.56 -2.18
CA SER A 18 -1.69 1.13 -3.53
C SER A 18 -0.55 2.11 -3.78
N MET A 19 -0.21 2.97 -2.82
CA MET A 19 0.96 3.87 -2.90
C MET A 19 2.28 3.09 -3.01
N LEU A 20 2.41 1.98 -2.28
CA LEU A 20 3.61 1.14 -2.29
C LEU A 20 3.75 0.39 -3.61
N SER A 21 2.64 -0.15 -4.14
CA SER A 21 2.60 -0.74 -5.49
C SER A 21 2.89 0.30 -6.57
N PHE A 22 2.39 1.53 -6.42
CA PHE A 22 2.69 2.64 -7.33
C PHE A 22 4.18 2.99 -7.30
N CYS A 23 4.83 3.00 -6.14
CA CYS A 23 6.28 3.19 -6.04
C CYS A 23 7.05 2.09 -6.78
N ILE A 24 6.62 0.82 -6.67
CA ILE A 24 7.24 -0.30 -7.38
C ILE A 24 7.03 -0.17 -8.89
N SER A 25 5.80 0.04 -9.34
CA SER A 25 5.46 0.18 -10.76
C SER A 25 6.10 1.41 -11.39
N ARG A 26 6.22 2.53 -10.67
CA ARG A 26 6.88 3.75 -11.15
C ARG A 26 8.40 3.61 -11.20
N ALA A 27 8.98 2.91 -10.23
CA ALA A 27 10.42 2.69 -10.20
C ALA A 27 10.87 1.66 -11.24
N GLY A 28 10.00 0.69 -11.60
CA GLY A 28 10.21 -0.25 -12.69
C GLY A 28 11.61 -0.89 -12.66
N ASP A 29 12.31 -0.77 -13.79
CA ASP A 29 13.66 -1.29 -14.01
C ASP A 29 14.75 -0.58 -13.19
N HIS A 30 14.48 0.64 -12.71
CA HIS A 30 15.42 1.42 -11.93
C HIS A 30 15.46 0.99 -10.45
N LEU A 31 14.59 0.05 -10.05
CA LEU A 31 14.49 -0.43 -8.69
C LEU A 31 15.55 -1.51 -8.42
N GLY A 32 16.76 -1.10 -8.06
CA GLY A 32 17.82 -2.03 -7.66
C GLY A 32 17.37 -2.99 -6.54
N CYS A 33 17.93 -4.21 -6.52
CA CYS A 33 17.54 -5.32 -5.64
C CYS A 33 17.36 -4.92 -4.16
N ARG A 34 18.19 -4.00 -3.68
CA ARG A 34 18.15 -3.50 -2.30
C ARG A 34 16.85 -2.74 -1.99
N ARG A 35 16.36 -1.94 -2.94
CA ARG A 35 15.16 -1.11 -2.78
C ARG A 35 13.88 -1.95 -2.93
N ARG A 36 13.91 -2.97 -3.79
CA ARG A 36 12.87 -4.01 -3.86
C ARG A 36 12.69 -4.71 -2.51
N ARG A 37 13.79 -5.15 -1.90
CA ARG A 37 13.76 -5.81 -0.57
C ARG A 37 13.17 -4.90 0.51
N THR A 38 13.49 -3.61 0.50
CA THR A 38 12.90 -2.62 1.42
C THR A 38 11.40 -2.45 1.19
N LEU A 39 10.94 -2.38 -0.06
CA LEU A 39 9.51 -2.27 -0.37
C LEU A 39 8.74 -3.54 0.01
N GLU A 40 9.33 -4.72 -0.20
CA GLU A 40 8.74 -6.00 0.24
C GLU A 40 8.66 -6.09 1.77
N ALA A 41 9.70 -5.66 2.49
CA ALA A 41 9.68 -5.57 3.95
C ALA A 41 8.59 -4.58 4.42
N ALA A 42 8.50 -3.41 3.80
CA ALA A 42 7.48 -2.41 4.12
C ALA A 42 6.06 -2.95 3.88
N LYS A 43 5.82 -3.73 2.82
CA LYS A 43 4.52 -4.42 2.63
C LYS A 43 4.23 -5.38 3.78
N ASN A 44 5.23 -6.11 4.25
CA ASN A 44 5.07 -7.09 5.31
C ASN A 44 4.75 -6.41 6.66
N GLU A 45 5.47 -5.34 6.99
CA GLU A 45 5.19 -4.51 8.17
C GLU A 45 3.80 -3.87 8.10
N LEU A 46 3.40 -3.34 6.93
CA LEU A 46 2.04 -2.84 6.72
C LEU A 46 0.96 -3.90 6.94
N ARG A 47 1.23 -5.18 6.60
CA ARG A 47 0.27 -6.26 6.86
C ARG A 47 0.16 -6.59 8.34
N LYS A 48 1.26 -6.47 9.10
CA LYS A 48 1.27 -6.66 10.55
C LYS A 48 0.59 -5.50 11.28
N ASP A 49 0.95 -4.26 10.93
CA ASP A 49 0.48 -3.04 11.59
C ASP A 49 -1.03 -2.86 11.46
N PHE A 50 -1.58 -3.19 10.27
CA PHE A 50 -3.02 -3.10 10.03
C PHE A 50 -3.80 -4.33 10.52
N GLY A 51 -3.15 -5.36 11.07
CA GLY A 51 -3.81 -6.49 11.74
C GLY A 51 -4.89 -7.19 10.91
N ARG A 52 -4.87 -7.03 9.57
CA ARG A 52 -5.85 -7.64 8.67
C ARG A 52 -5.51 -9.12 8.52
N GLU A 53 -5.90 -9.91 9.51
CA GLU A 53 -6.23 -11.31 9.29
C GLU A 53 -7.20 -11.35 8.10
N PRO A 54 -6.90 -12.11 7.04
CA PRO A 54 -7.86 -12.32 5.97
C PRO A 54 -9.07 -13.04 6.59
N LYS A 55 -10.20 -12.36 6.66
CA LYS A 55 -11.50 -13.03 6.81
C LYS A 55 -11.93 -13.60 5.47
#